data_AF-A0A836CBU3-F1
#
_entry.id   AF-A0A836CBU3-F1
#
_cell.length_a   1.000
_cell.length_b   1.000
_cell.length_c   1.000
_cell.angle_alpha   90.00
_cell.angle_beta   90.00
_cell.angle_gamma   90.00
#
_symmetry.space_group_name_H-M   'P 1'
#
loop_
_entity.id
_entity.type
_entity.pdbx_description
1 polymer ?
#
loop_
_entity_poly.entity_id
_entity_poly.type
_entity_poly.pdbx_seq_one_letter_code
_entity_poly.pdbx_strand_id
1 'polypeptide(L)'
;MRAHTGNAEVQRWTVALAAAGVCGAVVAVMRAHAGTADVQQRAAWAVANLCDAHPTNRTAFANAGVSEPLVAAMHTHAGNADVQQQAAWAVANLCVAHPANRTAFANAGVSKPLVAAMRAHAENADVQQQAARAVANLCAAHPANRTAFADAGVSEPLVAAMRAHGENAEVQARVAQAVANLCAAHPANRTAFADAGVSEPLVAAMHTHAENAEVQQQAARAVAYLCDAHPANSTALVDAGVCELLVAAMSGHAGNAEVQRWTTQAVASLCFGNPANRTALADAGVCEVLVAAMRAHAGNAEVQLCAAGAVAYL
;
A
#
# COMPACT_ATOMS: atom_id res chain seq x y z
N MET A 1 -7.11 -20.42 -1.48
CA MET A 1 -8.31 -20.67 -0.64
C MET A 1 -8.79 -19.31 -0.12
N ARG A 2 -9.76 -18.68 -0.80
CA ARG A 2 -10.21 -17.31 -0.49
C ARG A 2 -10.92 -17.28 0.86
N ALA A 3 -10.55 -16.36 1.73
CA ALA A 3 -11.25 -16.10 2.99
C ALA A 3 -12.68 -15.61 2.70
N HIS A 4 -13.68 -16.30 3.25
CA HIS A 4 -15.08 -15.85 3.24
C HIS A 4 -15.26 -14.72 4.26
N THR A 5 -14.87 -13.51 3.85
CA THR A 5 -14.99 -12.28 4.62
C THR A 5 -16.41 -11.75 4.51
N GLY A 6 -17.30 -12.20 5.41
CA GLY A 6 -18.67 -11.68 5.48
C GLY A 6 -19.68 -12.56 6.21
N ASN A 7 -19.33 -13.80 6.57
CA ASN A 7 -20.26 -14.67 7.29
C ASN A 7 -20.32 -14.26 8.78
N ALA A 8 -21.51 -13.88 9.26
CA ALA A 8 -21.78 -13.58 10.68
C ALA A 8 -21.35 -14.73 11.62
N GLU A 9 -21.35 -15.97 11.13
CA GLU A 9 -20.84 -17.11 11.89
C GLU A 9 -19.32 -17.06 12.09
N VAL A 10 -18.56 -16.62 11.08
CA VAL A 10 -17.10 -16.46 11.21
C VAL A 10 -16.79 -15.43 12.29
N GLN A 11 -17.52 -14.31 12.30
CA GLN A 11 -17.37 -13.28 13.33
C GLN A 11 -17.73 -13.78 14.74
N ARG A 12 -18.68 -14.70 14.86
CA ARG A 12 -19.06 -15.29 16.15
C ARG A 12 -17.95 -16.16 16.73
N TRP A 13 -17.33 -17.03 15.92
CA TRP A 13 -16.29 -17.93 16.41
C TRP A 13 -14.95 -17.21 16.65
N THR A 14 -14.59 -16.20 15.85
CA THR A 14 -13.36 -15.42 16.08
C THR A 14 -13.39 -14.70 17.43
N VAL A 15 -14.54 -14.14 17.81
CA VAL A 15 -14.74 -13.50 19.13
C VAL A 15 -14.75 -14.54 20.26
N ALA A 16 -15.41 -15.69 20.07
CA ALA A 16 -15.42 -16.75 21.07
C ALA A 16 -14.02 -17.32 21.35
N LEU A 17 -13.22 -17.53 20.30
CA LEU A 17 -11.84 -17.99 20.42
C LEU A 17 -10.97 -16.94 21.14
N ALA A 18 -11.13 -15.65 20.82
CA ALA A 18 -10.44 -14.58 21.52
C ALA A 18 -10.78 -14.55 23.01
N ALA A 19 -12.05 -14.68 23.37
CA ALA A 19 -12.50 -14.77 24.76
C ALA A 19 -11.95 -16.01 25.49
N ALA A 20 -11.72 -17.11 24.76
CA ALA A 20 -11.10 -18.33 25.28
C ALA A 20 -9.56 -18.23 25.43
N GLY A 21 -8.94 -17.09 25.12
CA GLY A 21 -7.49 -16.88 25.27
C GLY A 21 -6.65 -17.36 24.09
N VAL A 22 -7.24 -17.56 22.91
CA VAL A 22 -6.51 -18.06 21.72
C VAL A 22 -5.30 -17.20 21.36
N CYS A 23 -5.36 -15.88 21.57
CA CYS A 23 -4.27 -14.97 21.22
C CYS A 23 -2.99 -15.30 21.99
N GLY A 24 -3.09 -15.51 23.30
CA GLY A 24 -1.95 -15.90 24.13
C GLY A 24 -1.44 -17.30 23.78
N ALA A 25 -2.35 -18.24 23.53
CA ALA A 25 -1.99 -19.61 23.16
C ALA A 25 -1.24 -19.68 21.82
N VAL A 26 -1.71 -18.96 20.79
CA VAL A 26 -1.05 -18.90 19.48
C VAL A 26 0.35 -18.29 19.61
N VAL A 27 0.49 -17.20 20.36
CA VAL A 27 1.80 -16.58 20.59
C VAL A 27 2.74 -17.52 21.35
N ALA A 28 2.25 -18.25 22.35
CA ALA A 28 3.03 -19.24 23.07
C ALA A 28 3.50 -20.39 22.14
N VAL A 29 2.64 -20.87 21.25
CA VAL A 29 2.98 -21.88 20.24
C VAL A 29 4.06 -21.36 19.29
N MET A 30 3.96 -20.10 18.82
CA MET A 30 4.99 -19.50 17.99
C MET A 30 6.35 -19.46 18.69
N ARG A 31 6.39 -19.11 19.99
CA ARG A 31 7.64 -19.09 20.76
C ARG A 31 8.20 -20.49 21.00
N ALA A 32 7.35 -21.43 21.41
CA ALA A 32 7.77 -22.80 21.74
C ALA A 32 8.30 -23.58 20.52
N HIS A 33 7.78 -23.27 19.33
CA HIS A 33 8.12 -23.96 18.08
C HIS A 33 8.74 -23.02 17.04
N ALA A 34 9.59 -22.09 17.50
CA ALA A 34 10.23 -21.08 16.64
C ALA A 34 10.97 -21.70 15.44
N GLY A 35 11.60 -22.86 15.61
CA GLY A 35 12.34 -23.57 14.57
C GLY A 35 11.50 -24.41 13.61
N THR A 36 10.17 -24.51 13.78
CA THR A 36 9.32 -25.38 12.96
C THR A 36 8.48 -24.57 11.98
N ALA A 37 8.86 -24.58 10.70
CA ALA A 37 8.25 -23.77 9.65
C ALA A 37 6.72 -23.96 9.56
N ASP A 38 6.23 -25.20 9.50
CA ASP A 38 4.80 -25.52 9.44
C ASP A 38 4.00 -24.93 10.62
N VAL A 39 4.60 -24.91 11.81
CA VAL A 39 3.95 -24.32 13.00
C VAL A 39 3.91 -22.81 12.88
N GLN A 40 5.01 -22.17 12.47
CA GLN A 40 5.05 -20.72 12.25
C GLN A 40 4.07 -20.28 11.17
N GLN A 41 4.02 -21.01 10.05
CA GLN A 41 3.08 -20.76 8.95
C GLN A 41 1.64 -20.83 9.45
N ARG A 42 1.23 -21.92 10.11
CA ARG A 42 -0.14 -22.09 10.61
C ARG A 42 -0.50 -21.08 11.70
N ALA A 43 0.44 -20.76 12.58
CA ALA A 43 0.22 -19.77 13.62
C ALA A 43 0.04 -18.36 13.02
N ALA A 44 0.91 -17.94 12.09
CA ALA A 44 0.78 -16.67 11.40
C ALA A 44 -0.54 -16.60 10.59
N TRP A 45 -0.91 -17.67 9.91
CA TRP A 45 -2.20 -17.79 9.23
C TRP A 45 -3.38 -17.63 10.19
N ALA A 46 -3.31 -18.22 11.39
CA ALA A 46 -4.34 -18.05 12.41
C ALA A 46 -4.42 -16.59 12.89
N VAL A 47 -3.29 -15.94 13.15
CA VAL A 47 -3.24 -14.50 13.52
C VAL A 47 -3.88 -13.65 12.42
N ALA A 48 -3.52 -13.89 11.16
CA ALA A 48 -4.03 -13.13 10.03
C ALA A 48 -5.56 -13.23 9.92
N ASN A 49 -6.12 -14.43 9.96
CA ASN A 49 -7.57 -14.64 9.89
C ASN A 49 -8.29 -14.01 11.08
N LEU A 50 -7.79 -14.20 12.30
CA LEU A 50 -8.44 -13.69 13.51
C LEU A 50 -8.41 -12.16 13.60
N CYS A 51 -7.45 -11.50 12.95
CA CYS A 51 -7.33 -10.04 12.93
C CYS A 51 -8.08 -9.37 11.77
N ASP A 52 -8.52 -10.14 10.77
CA ASP A 52 -9.22 -9.59 9.63
C ASP A 52 -10.57 -9.02 10.06
N ALA A 53 -10.85 -7.77 9.70
CA ALA A 53 -12.03 -7.01 10.15
C ALA A 53 -12.33 -7.02 11.68
N HIS A 54 -11.37 -7.38 12.55
CA HIS A 54 -11.58 -7.50 14.00
C HIS A 54 -10.59 -6.65 14.82
N PRO A 55 -10.88 -5.36 15.07
CA PRO A 55 -10.02 -4.47 15.84
C PRO A 55 -9.69 -4.99 17.25
N THR A 56 -10.66 -5.58 17.95
CA THR A 56 -10.47 -6.15 19.30
C THR A 56 -9.43 -7.26 19.30
N ASN A 57 -9.43 -8.12 18.29
CA ASN A 57 -8.44 -9.20 18.16
C ASN A 57 -7.05 -8.65 17.85
N ARG A 58 -6.96 -7.57 17.04
CA ARG A 58 -5.68 -6.89 16.79
C ARG A 58 -5.05 -6.38 18.09
N THR A 59 -5.86 -5.81 18.98
CA THR A 59 -5.41 -5.36 20.30
C THR A 59 -5.08 -6.54 21.23
N ALA A 60 -5.87 -7.62 21.21
CA ALA A 60 -5.60 -8.81 22.03
C ALA A 60 -4.27 -9.49 21.67
N PHE A 61 -3.97 -9.65 20.38
CA PHE A 61 -2.69 -10.15 19.91
C PHE A 61 -1.53 -9.19 20.22
N ALA A 62 -1.76 -7.88 20.15
CA ALA A 62 -0.77 -6.88 20.56
C ALA A 62 -0.40 -7.03 22.03
N ASN A 63 -1.41 -7.13 22.91
CA ASN A 63 -1.22 -7.32 24.35
C ASN A 63 -0.54 -8.65 24.67
N ALA A 64 -0.72 -9.68 23.85
CA ALA A 64 -0.01 -10.95 23.95
C ALA A 64 1.46 -10.87 23.47
N GLY A 65 1.88 -9.76 22.85
CA GLY A 65 3.23 -9.56 22.35
C GLY A 65 3.53 -10.32 21.05
N VAL A 66 2.58 -10.34 20.10
CA VAL A 66 2.71 -11.08 18.83
C VAL A 66 3.79 -10.53 17.89
N SER A 67 4.19 -9.26 18.04
CA SER A 67 5.08 -8.60 17.08
C SER A 67 6.46 -9.25 17.00
N GLU A 68 7.08 -9.53 18.15
CA GLU A 68 8.40 -10.16 18.22
C GLU A 68 8.41 -11.58 17.63
N PRO A 69 7.50 -12.51 17.99
CA PRO A 69 7.46 -13.85 17.38
C PRO A 69 7.19 -13.84 15.87
N LEU A 70 6.36 -12.93 15.36
CA LEU A 70 6.14 -12.81 13.91
C LEU A 70 7.40 -12.35 13.18
N VAL A 71 8.10 -11.33 13.72
CA VAL A 71 9.37 -10.87 13.14
C VAL A 71 10.45 -11.95 13.22
N ALA A 72 10.53 -12.66 14.35
CA ALA A 72 11.45 -13.78 14.52
C ALA A 72 11.16 -14.90 13.50
N ALA A 73 9.88 -15.25 13.28
CA ALA A 73 9.49 -16.24 12.29
C ALA A 73 9.94 -15.85 10.87
N MET A 74 9.80 -14.58 10.48
CA MET A 74 10.28 -14.07 9.20
C MET A 74 11.80 -14.20 9.06
N HIS A 75 12.56 -13.93 10.13
CA HIS A 75 14.00 -14.10 10.13
C HIS A 75 14.44 -15.57 10.08
N THR A 76 13.89 -16.41 10.94
CA THR A 76 14.27 -17.83 11.06
C THR A 76 13.93 -18.62 9.81
N HIS A 77 12.81 -18.29 9.14
CA HIS A 77 12.32 -19.00 7.97
C HIS A 77 12.40 -18.14 6.70
N ALA A 78 13.47 -17.36 6.55
CA ALA A 78 13.66 -16.44 5.43
C ALA A 78 13.52 -17.11 4.05
N GLY A 79 13.95 -18.37 3.91
CA GLY A 79 13.85 -19.15 2.67
C GLY A 79 12.49 -19.83 2.43
N ASN A 80 11.55 -19.78 3.38
CA ASN A 80 10.24 -20.42 3.25
C ASN A 80 9.18 -19.40 2.82
N ALA A 81 8.78 -19.46 1.54
CA ALA A 81 7.81 -18.52 0.97
C ALA A 81 6.47 -18.51 1.70
N ASP A 82 5.98 -19.68 2.12
CA ASP A 82 4.70 -19.79 2.83
C ASP A 82 4.76 -19.07 4.19
N VAL A 83 5.84 -19.25 4.96
CA VAL A 83 6.01 -18.53 6.23
C VAL A 83 6.08 -17.02 5.98
N GLN A 84 6.83 -16.58 4.97
CA GLN A 84 6.92 -15.15 4.63
C GLN A 84 5.55 -14.57 4.25
N GLN A 85 4.81 -15.26 3.39
CA GLN A 85 3.47 -14.85 2.98
C GLN A 85 2.53 -14.73 4.17
N GLN A 86 2.43 -15.77 5.00
CA GLN A 86 1.50 -15.78 6.13
C GLN A 86 1.90 -14.76 7.21
N ALA A 87 3.19 -14.61 7.49
CA ALA A 87 3.69 -13.62 8.44
C ALA A 87 3.42 -12.19 7.94
N ALA A 88 3.72 -11.88 6.68
CA ALA A 88 3.42 -10.58 6.10
C ALA A 88 1.92 -10.28 6.09
N TRP A 89 1.08 -11.28 5.79
CA TRP A 89 -0.38 -11.13 5.85
C TRP A 89 -0.88 -10.84 7.27
N ALA A 90 -0.33 -11.53 8.28
CA ALA A 90 -0.63 -11.27 9.68
C ALA A 90 -0.24 -9.84 10.09
N VAL A 91 0.98 -9.40 9.74
CA VAL A 91 1.45 -8.03 10.00
C VAL A 91 0.53 -7.00 9.33
N ALA A 92 0.16 -7.24 8.07
CA ALA A 92 -0.74 -6.36 7.32
C ALA A 92 -2.07 -6.19 8.04
N ASN A 93 -2.71 -7.28 8.48
CA ASN A 93 -4.01 -7.25 9.18
C ASN A 93 -3.91 -6.60 10.56
N LEU A 94 -2.85 -6.90 11.32
CA LEU A 94 -2.61 -6.31 12.65
C LEU A 94 -2.45 -4.80 12.60
N CYS A 95 -1.95 -4.24 11.50
CA CYS A 95 -1.65 -2.80 11.38
C CYS A 95 -2.77 -1.96 10.73
N VAL A 96 -3.84 -2.58 10.23
CA VAL A 96 -5.00 -1.85 9.69
C VAL A 96 -5.61 -0.99 10.79
N ALA A 97 -5.61 0.34 10.59
CA ALA A 97 -6.13 1.33 11.53
C ALA A 97 -5.66 1.17 12.99
N HIS A 98 -4.45 0.65 13.24
CA HIS A 98 -3.96 0.36 14.58
C HIS A 98 -2.55 0.95 14.85
N PRO A 99 -2.44 2.25 15.17
CA PRO A 99 -1.16 2.94 15.34
C PRO A 99 -0.21 2.28 16.34
N ALA A 100 -0.72 1.80 17.48
CA ALA A 100 0.09 1.11 18.48
C ALA A 100 0.75 -0.18 17.95
N ASN A 101 0.10 -0.87 17.00
CA ASN A 101 0.69 -2.07 16.38
C ASN A 101 1.77 -1.68 15.38
N ARG A 102 1.57 -0.58 14.65
CA ARG A 102 2.59 -0.03 13.75
C ARG A 102 3.88 0.29 14.51
N THR A 103 3.75 0.88 15.69
CA THR A 103 4.89 1.16 16.59
C THR A 103 5.48 -0.12 17.19
N ALA A 104 4.65 -1.07 17.64
CA ALA A 104 5.14 -2.34 18.20
C ALA A 104 5.96 -3.17 17.19
N PHE A 105 5.52 -3.22 15.92
CA PHE A 105 6.28 -3.87 14.86
C PHE A 105 7.53 -3.09 14.44
N ALA A 106 7.49 -1.76 14.49
CA ALA A 106 8.67 -0.92 14.28
C ALA A 106 9.75 -1.20 15.33
N ASN A 107 9.36 -1.25 16.61
CA ASN A 107 10.25 -1.56 17.72
C ASN A 107 10.79 -2.99 17.64
N ALA A 108 10.02 -3.93 17.08
CA ALA A 108 10.48 -5.28 16.79
C ALA A 108 11.39 -5.38 15.56
N GLY A 109 11.62 -4.29 14.82
CA GLY A 109 12.54 -4.25 13.69
C GLY A 109 11.98 -4.85 12.39
N VAL A 110 10.66 -4.80 12.16
CA VAL A 110 9.98 -5.48 11.03
C VAL A 110 10.45 -5.05 9.63
N SER A 111 11.03 -3.85 9.48
CA SER A 111 11.36 -3.29 8.16
C SER A 111 12.37 -4.15 7.38
N LYS A 112 13.44 -4.59 8.05
CA LYS A 112 14.48 -5.44 7.45
C LYS A 112 13.94 -6.81 7.00
N PRO A 113 13.23 -7.60 7.83
CA PRO A 113 12.61 -8.85 7.41
C PRO A 113 11.66 -8.71 6.21
N LEU A 114 10.77 -7.69 6.21
CA LEU A 114 9.83 -7.50 5.09
C LEU A 114 10.56 -7.19 3.78
N VAL A 115 11.55 -6.30 3.83
CA VAL A 115 12.36 -5.97 2.65
C VAL A 115 13.17 -7.19 2.18
N ALA A 116 13.75 -7.97 3.11
CA ALA A 116 14.46 -9.19 2.77
C ALA A 116 13.54 -10.25 2.14
N ALA A 117 12.31 -10.40 2.63
CA ALA A 117 11.30 -11.30 2.07
C ALA A 117 10.94 -10.92 0.63
N MET A 118 10.75 -9.62 0.36
CA MET A 118 10.51 -9.13 -0.99
C MET A 118 11.65 -9.45 -1.95
N ARG A 119 12.91 -9.31 -1.51
CA ARG A 119 14.09 -9.66 -2.33
C ARG A 119 14.22 -11.16 -2.55
N ALA A 120 14.09 -11.95 -1.49
CA ALA A 120 14.30 -13.41 -1.54
C ALA A 120 13.22 -14.14 -2.35
N HIS A 121 12.00 -13.60 -2.38
CA HIS A 121 10.84 -14.20 -3.06
C HIS A 121 10.29 -13.29 -4.16
N ALA A 122 11.19 -12.67 -4.94
CA ALA A 122 10.84 -11.70 -5.98
C ALA A 122 9.79 -12.23 -6.99
N GLU A 123 9.90 -13.50 -7.38
CA GLU A 123 9.00 -14.16 -8.34
C GLU A 123 7.68 -14.66 -7.72
N ASN A 124 7.53 -14.60 -6.39
CA ASN A 124 6.32 -15.07 -5.72
C ASN A 124 5.33 -13.92 -5.51
N ALA A 125 4.31 -13.86 -6.37
CA ALA A 125 3.29 -12.80 -6.33
C ALA A 125 2.57 -12.69 -4.98
N ASP A 126 2.29 -13.81 -4.32
CA ASP A 126 1.60 -13.81 -3.02
C ASP A 126 2.47 -13.17 -1.92
N VAL A 127 3.77 -13.48 -1.89
CA VAL A 127 4.71 -12.84 -0.95
C VAL A 127 4.81 -11.35 -1.26
N GLN A 128 4.97 -10.95 -2.52
CA GLN A 128 5.05 -9.54 -2.92
C GLN A 128 3.80 -8.77 -2.51
N GLN A 129 2.61 -9.33 -2.77
CA GLN A 129 1.34 -8.71 -2.43
C GLN A 129 1.20 -8.47 -0.92
N GLN A 130 1.44 -9.52 -0.10
CA GLN A 130 1.27 -9.40 1.34
C GLN A 130 2.37 -8.53 1.99
N ALA A 131 3.60 -8.61 1.50
CA ALA A 131 4.69 -7.75 1.97
C ALA A 131 4.41 -6.28 1.64
N ALA A 132 4.03 -5.95 0.41
CA ALA A 132 3.69 -4.58 0.01
C ALA A 132 2.49 -4.04 0.83
N ARG A 133 1.46 -4.85 1.05
CA ARG A 133 0.32 -4.51 1.92
C ARG A 133 0.76 -4.26 3.38
N ALA A 134 1.68 -5.06 3.90
CA ALA A 134 2.24 -4.85 5.24
C ALA A 134 3.01 -3.52 5.33
N VAL A 135 3.89 -3.24 4.36
CA VAL A 135 4.62 -1.95 4.27
C VAL A 135 3.64 -0.78 4.21
N ALA A 136 2.63 -0.86 3.34
CA ALA A 136 1.60 0.16 3.20
C ALA A 136 0.92 0.46 4.54
N ASN A 137 0.43 -0.57 5.24
CA ASN A 137 -0.28 -0.40 6.51
C ASN A 137 0.63 0.08 7.65
N LEU A 138 1.89 -0.35 7.67
CA LEU A 138 2.89 0.09 8.65
C LEU A 138 3.25 1.57 8.48
N CYS A 139 3.28 2.08 7.24
CA CYS A 139 3.67 3.46 6.92
C CYS A 139 2.51 4.45 6.93
N ALA A 140 1.26 3.97 6.95
CA ALA A 140 0.07 4.81 7.02
C ALA A 140 0.15 5.72 8.27
N ALA A 141 0.14 7.04 8.06
CA ALA A 141 0.26 8.06 9.11
C ALA A 141 1.37 7.80 10.16
N HIS A 142 2.50 7.20 9.77
CA HIS A 142 3.58 6.86 10.71
C HIS A 142 4.97 7.24 10.16
N PRO A 143 5.40 8.51 10.31
CA PRO A 143 6.64 9.04 9.72
C PRO A 143 7.89 8.23 10.07
N ALA A 144 8.05 7.80 11.34
CA ALA A 144 9.20 6.99 11.75
C ALA A 144 9.28 5.63 11.01
N ASN A 145 8.14 5.07 10.60
CA ASN A 145 8.15 3.82 9.83
C ASN A 145 8.54 4.09 8.37
N ARG A 146 8.11 5.24 7.82
CA ARG A 146 8.54 5.65 6.47
C ARG A 146 10.06 5.77 6.38
N THR A 147 10.68 6.35 7.40
CA THR A 147 12.15 6.43 7.51
C THR A 147 12.77 5.04 7.72
N ALA A 148 12.26 4.23 8.64
CA ALA A 148 12.82 2.89 8.91
C ALA A 148 12.76 1.94 7.69
N PHE A 149 11.75 2.06 6.83
CA PHE A 149 11.67 1.33 5.57
C PHE A 149 12.58 1.93 4.48
N ALA A 150 12.74 3.26 4.46
CA ALA A 150 13.71 3.92 3.58
C ALA A 150 15.14 3.48 3.89
N ASP A 151 15.52 3.46 5.18
CA ASP A 151 16.82 3.01 5.66
C ASP A 151 17.07 1.51 5.36
N ALA A 152 15.99 0.72 5.28
CA ALA A 152 16.07 -0.69 4.86
C ALA A 152 16.18 -0.86 3.33
N GLY A 153 16.06 0.22 2.55
CA GLY A 153 16.13 0.19 1.09
C GLY A 153 14.89 -0.41 0.43
N VAL A 154 13.68 -0.05 0.89
CA VAL A 154 12.40 -0.59 0.39
C VAL A 154 12.05 -0.17 -1.05
N SER A 155 12.60 0.94 -1.55
CA SER A 155 12.22 1.49 -2.86
C SER A 155 12.52 0.52 -4.00
N GLU A 156 13.74 -0.02 -4.03
CA GLU A 156 14.20 -0.93 -5.08
C GLU A 156 13.34 -2.23 -5.16
N PRO A 157 13.07 -2.96 -4.07
CA PRO A 157 12.20 -4.15 -4.12
C PRO A 157 10.75 -3.85 -4.49
N LEU A 158 10.18 -2.71 -4.08
CA LEU A 158 8.82 -2.34 -4.48
C LEU A 158 8.75 -2.06 -5.99
N VAL A 159 9.71 -1.31 -6.54
CA VAL A 159 9.75 -1.04 -7.99
C VAL A 159 10.02 -2.33 -8.77
N ALA A 160 10.90 -3.20 -8.28
CA ALA A 160 11.12 -4.52 -8.88
C ALA A 160 9.84 -5.38 -8.90
N ALA A 161 9.05 -5.36 -7.82
CA ALA A 161 7.77 -6.06 -7.76
C ALA A 161 6.76 -5.51 -8.80
N MET A 162 6.73 -4.20 -9.05
CA MET A 162 5.87 -3.64 -10.12
C MET A 162 6.26 -4.18 -11.49
N ARG A 163 7.56 -4.29 -11.77
CA ARG A 163 8.09 -4.80 -13.05
C ARG A 163 7.83 -6.30 -13.22
N ALA A 164 8.12 -7.10 -12.19
CA ALA A 164 7.98 -8.55 -12.24
C ALA A 164 6.52 -9.02 -12.31
N HIS A 165 5.61 -8.29 -11.67
CA HIS A 165 4.19 -8.67 -11.54
C HIS A 165 3.26 -7.69 -12.23
N GLY A 166 3.66 -7.18 -13.40
CA GLY A 166 2.91 -6.18 -14.19
C GLY A 166 1.44 -6.54 -14.42
N GLU A 167 1.17 -7.82 -14.71
CA GLU A 167 -0.17 -8.34 -14.99
C GLU A 167 -1.02 -8.64 -13.73
N ASN A 168 -0.43 -8.57 -12.53
CA ASN A 168 -1.15 -8.87 -11.29
C ASN A 168 -1.70 -7.58 -10.65
N ALA A 169 -2.98 -7.29 -10.89
CA ALA A 169 -3.65 -6.11 -10.37
C ALA A 169 -3.57 -5.97 -8.84
N GLU A 170 -3.61 -7.08 -8.09
CA GLU A 170 -3.53 -7.04 -6.62
C GLU A 170 -2.13 -6.62 -6.15
N VAL A 171 -1.06 -7.12 -6.79
CA VAL A 171 0.31 -6.67 -6.50
C VAL A 171 0.46 -5.18 -6.85
N GLN A 172 0.01 -4.77 -8.04
CA GLN A 172 0.11 -3.37 -8.48
C GLN A 172 -0.60 -2.41 -7.51
N ALA A 173 -1.83 -2.72 -7.09
CA ALA A 173 -2.57 -1.90 -6.15
C ALA A 173 -1.86 -1.78 -4.78
N ARG A 174 -1.31 -2.89 -4.25
CA ARG A 174 -0.64 -2.88 -2.95
C ARG A 174 0.71 -2.20 -2.98
N VAL A 175 1.46 -2.37 -4.06
CA VAL A 175 2.73 -1.67 -4.25
C VAL A 175 2.49 -0.17 -4.41
N ALA A 176 1.55 0.26 -5.26
CA ALA A 176 1.22 1.68 -5.41
C ALA A 176 0.74 2.31 -4.09
N GLN A 177 -0.05 1.58 -3.29
CA GLN A 177 -0.45 2.01 -1.96
C GLN A 177 0.75 2.17 -1.01
N ALA A 178 1.73 1.27 -1.06
CA ALA A 178 2.95 1.37 -0.28
C ALA A 178 3.78 2.60 -0.68
N VAL A 179 3.98 2.82 -1.98
CA VAL A 179 4.67 4.01 -2.52
C VAL A 179 3.99 5.28 -2.04
N ALA A 180 2.67 5.39 -2.19
CA ALA A 180 1.90 6.53 -1.72
C ALA A 180 2.12 6.83 -0.22
N ASN A 181 2.01 5.80 0.63
CA ASN A 181 2.19 5.97 2.07
C ASN A 181 3.63 6.30 2.48
N LEU A 182 4.62 5.79 1.75
CA LEU A 182 6.04 6.05 1.98
C LEU A 182 6.43 7.48 1.58
N CYS A 183 5.86 8.01 0.49
CA CYS A 183 6.17 9.34 -0.05
C CYS A 183 5.36 10.48 0.58
N ALA A 184 4.24 10.18 1.22
CA ALA A 184 3.42 11.17 1.92
C ALA A 184 4.27 11.95 2.95
N ALA A 185 4.36 13.27 2.81
CA ALA A 185 5.17 14.15 3.66
C ALA A 185 6.61 13.65 3.93
N HIS A 186 7.26 13.01 2.95
CA HIS A 186 8.61 12.47 3.10
C HIS A 186 9.48 12.70 1.84
N PRO A 187 10.06 13.91 1.66
CA PRO A 187 10.80 14.27 0.46
C PRO A 187 11.92 13.31 0.08
N ALA A 188 12.71 12.83 1.06
CA ALA A 188 13.79 11.86 0.81
C ALA A 188 13.28 10.54 0.21
N ASN A 189 12.04 10.13 0.52
CA ASN A 189 11.46 8.93 -0.08
C ASN A 189 11.01 9.19 -1.51
N ARG A 190 10.52 10.39 -1.81
CA ARG A 190 10.18 10.81 -3.19
C ARG A 190 11.42 10.71 -4.08
N THR A 191 12.58 11.16 -3.59
CA THR A 191 13.86 11.03 -4.30
C THR A 191 14.29 9.57 -4.42
N ALA A 192 14.25 8.79 -3.32
CA ALA A 192 14.66 7.38 -3.36
C ALA A 192 13.82 6.50 -4.31
N PHE A 193 12.53 6.79 -4.48
CA PHE A 193 11.70 6.11 -5.48
C PHE A 193 11.98 6.58 -6.90
N ALA A 194 12.32 7.86 -7.09
CA ALA A 194 12.74 8.38 -8.38
C ALA A 194 14.06 7.74 -8.84
N ASP A 195 15.04 7.65 -7.94
CA ASP A 195 16.32 7.00 -8.19
C ASP A 195 16.16 5.49 -8.49
N ALA A 196 15.14 4.85 -7.93
CA ALA A 196 14.77 3.46 -8.24
C ALA A 196 14.01 3.30 -9.58
N GLY A 197 13.65 4.41 -10.25
CA GLY A 197 12.95 4.42 -11.52
C GLY A 197 11.47 4.04 -11.43
N VAL A 198 10.73 4.57 -10.44
CA VAL A 198 9.31 4.26 -10.22
C VAL A 198 8.37 4.72 -11.33
N SER A 199 8.73 5.76 -12.09
CA SER A 199 7.81 6.44 -13.02
C SER A 199 7.26 5.51 -14.10
N GLU A 200 8.13 4.82 -14.84
CA GLU A 200 7.71 3.95 -15.95
C GLU A 200 6.86 2.76 -15.45
N PRO A 201 7.26 1.98 -14.42
CA PRO A 201 6.41 0.90 -13.89
C PRO A 201 5.07 1.39 -13.34
N LEU A 202 5.01 2.58 -12.73
CA LEU A 202 3.77 3.15 -12.21
C LEU A 202 2.80 3.54 -13.33
N VAL A 203 3.30 4.16 -14.40
CA VAL A 203 2.52 4.45 -15.62
C VAL A 203 2.07 3.15 -16.28
N ALA A 204 2.95 2.15 -16.40
CA ALA A 204 2.61 0.85 -16.97
C ALA A 204 1.49 0.15 -16.18
N ALA A 205 1.49 0.27 -14.84
CA ALA A 205 0.42 -0.25 -14.00
C ALA A 205 -0.92 0.44 -14.26
N MET A 206 -0.93 1.78 -14.41
CA MET A 206 -2.12 2.54 -14.77
C MET A 206 -2.66 2.15 -16.15
N HIS A 207 -1.77 1.95 -17.13
CA HIS A 207 -2.17 1.54 -18.48
C HIS A 207 -2.73 0.12 -18.51
N THR A 208 -1.99 -0.85 -17.95
CA THR A 208 -2.34 -2.28 -17.98
C THR A 208 -3.64 -2.57 -17.24
N HIS A 209 -3.89 -1.87 -16.13
CA HIS A 209 -5.07 -2.06 -15.28
C HIS A 209 -6.04 -0.89 -15.36
N ALA A 210 -6.26 -0.35 -16.56
CA ALA A 210 -7.13 0.81 -16.80
C ALA A 210 -8.54 0.64 -16.23
N GLU A 211 -9.10 -0.56 -16.28
CA GLU A 211 -10.46 -0.87 -15.79
C GLU A 211 -10.51 -1.18 -14.28
N ASN A 212 -9.36 -1.37 -13.61
CA ASN A 212 -9.32 -1.67 -12.19
C ASN A 212 -9.28 -0.39 -11.36
N ALA A 213 -10.43 -0.04 -10.78
CA ALA A 213 -10.57 1.18 -9.98
C ALA A 213 -9.62 1.25 -8.77
N GLU A 214 -9.29 0.11 -8.13
CA GLU A 214 -8.36 0.10 -6.99
C GLU A 214 -6.93 0.44 -7.45
N VAL A 215 -6.48 -0.14 -8.58
CA VAL A 215 -5.16 0.18 -9.14
C VAL A 215 -5.12 1.66 -9.55
N GLN A 216 -6.13 2.16 -10.27
CA GLN A 216 -6.18 3.58 -10.66
C GLN A 216 -6.15 4.52 -9.45
N GLN A 217 -6.93 4.21 -8.40
CA GLN A 217 -6.95 5.00 -7.17
C GLN A 217 -5.57 5.04 -6.50
N GLN A 218 -4.94 3.87 -6.26
CA GLN A 218 -3.68 3.82 -5.54
C GLN A 218 -2.51 4.37 -6.38
N ALA A 219 -2.53 4.15 -7.70
CA ALA A 219 -1.51 4.70 -8.59
C ALA A 219 -1.61 6.22 -8.70
N ALA A 220 -2.81 6.79 -8.89
CA ALA A 220 -3.00 8.24 -8.88
C ALA A 220 -2.58 8.87 -7.55
N ARG A 221 -2.88 8.20 -6.44
CA ARG A 221 -2.43 8.61 -5.10
C ARG A 221 -0.92 8.57 -4.96
N ALA A 222 -0.24 7.58 -5.54
CA ALA A 222 1.21 7.52 -5.59
C ALA A 222 1.80 8.66 -6.41
N VAL A 223 1.24 8.96 -7.60
CA VAL A 223 1.63 10.11 -8.44
C VAL A 223 1.52 11.41 -7.64
N ALA A 224 0.37 11.66 -6.98
CA ALA A 224 0.16 12.86 -6.17
C ALA A 224 1.27 13.06 -5.12
N TYR A 225 1.60 12.02 -4.35
CA TYR A 225 2.62 12.14 -3.30
C TYR A 225 4.07 12.09 -3.80
N LEU A 226 4.34 11.47 -4.95
CA LEU A 226 5.66 11.51 -5.58
C LEU A 226 5.97 12.89 -6.14
N CYS A 227 4.96 13.59 -6.67
CA CYS A 227 5.10 14.90 -7.32
C CYS A 227 4.97 16.07 -6.36
N ASP A 228 4.32 15.90 -5.21
CA ASP A 228 4.13 16.94 -4.20
C ASP A 228 5.46 17.64 -3.87
N ALA A 229 5.54 18.95 -4.17
CA ALA A 229 6.74 19.78 -4.05
C ALA A 229 8.04 19.14 -4.61
N HIS A 230 7.95 18.33 -5.67
CA HIS A 230 9.09 17.61 -6.25
C HIS A 230 9.09 17.71 -7.80
N PRO A 231 9.62 18.81 -8.37
CA PRO A 231 9.54 19.08 -9.82
C PRO A 231 10.16 18.00 -10.70
N ALA A 232 11.29 17.42 -10.31
CA ALA A 232 11.96 16.39 -11.10
C ALA A 232 11.08 15.14 -11.32
N ASN A 233 10.47 14.62 -10.25
CA ASN A 233 9.46 13.55 -10.33
C ASN A 233 8.25 13.95 -11.18
N SER A 234 7.80 15.20 -11.06
CA SER A 234 6.68 15.71 -11.83
C SER A 234 6.98 15.70 -13.33
N THR A 235 8.18 16.14 -13.73
CA THR A 235 8.64 16.05 -15.11
C THR A 235 8.80 14.59 -15.56
N ALA A 236 9.46 13.75 -14.76
CA ALA A 236 9.70 12.35 -15.11
C ALA A 236 8.42 11.52 -15.29
N LEU A 237 7.36 11.79 -14.52
CA LEU A 237 6.07 11.12 -14.69
C LEU A 237 5.31 11.63 -15.92
N VAL A 238 5.42 12.92 -16.26
CA VAL A 238 4.87 13.47 -17.51
C VAL A 238 5.60 12.90 -18.72
N ASP A 239 6.93 12.87 -18.69
CA ASP A 239 7.76 12.28 -19.75
C ASP A 239 7.47 10.79 -19.94
N ALA A 240 7.08 10.09 -18.86
CA ALA A 240 6.64 8.70 -18.91
C ALA A 240 5.22 8.51 -19.47
N GLY A 241 4.44 9.59 -19.68
CA GLY A 241 3.10 9.53 -20.28
C GLY A 241 1.92 9.48 -19.30
N VAL A 242 2.09 9.96 -18.05
CA VAL A 242 1.02 9.90 -17.03
C VAL A 242 -0.21 10.76 -17.37
N CYS A 243 -0.06 11.81 -18.19
CA CYS A 243 -1.11 12.80 -18.46
C CYS A 243 -2.36 12.17 -19.08
N GLU A 244 -2.19 11.44 -20.18
CA GLU A 244 -3.30 10.79 -20.90
C GLU A 244 -3.98 9.74 -20.02
N LEU A 245 -3.20 9.01 -19.21
CA LEU A 245 -3.72 8.00 -18.30
C LEU A 245 -4.54 8.60 -17.15
N LEU A 246 -4.16 9.76 -16.61
CA LEU A 246 -4.97 10.46 -15.61
C LEU A 246 -6.30 10.92 -16.19
N VAL A 247 -6.31 11.47 -17.41
CA VAL A 247 -7.53 11.87 -18.13
C VAL A 247 -8.42 10.66 -18.43
N ALA A 248 -7.82 9.56 -18.90
CA ALA A 248 -8.53 8.31 -19.15
C ALA A 248 -9.12 7.72 -17.86
N ALA A 249 -8.37 7.71 -16.75
CA ALA A 249 -8.84 7.24 -15.45
C ALA A 249 -10.01 8.09 -14.93
N MET A 250 -9.92 9.42 -15.08
CA MET A 250 -11.02 10.34 -14.71
C MET A 250 -12.29 10.07 -15.53
N SER A 251 -12.14 9.78 -16.82
CA SER A 251 -13.28 9.50 -17.70
C SER A 251 -13.88 8.12 -17.46
N GLY A 252 -13.03 7.08 -17.41
CA GLY A 252 -13.45 5.69 -17.25
C GLY A 252 -14.02 5.38 -15.87
N HIS A 253 -13.59 6.11 -14.83
CA HIS A 253 -14.05 5.94 -13.45
C HIS A 253 -14.82 7.17 -12.94
N ALA A 254 -15.59 7.82 -13.81
CA ALA A 254 -16.34 9.04 -13.49
C ALA A 254 -17.24 8.91 -12.24
N GLY A 255 -17.81 7.73 -11.98
CA GLY A 255 -18.64 7.46 -10.81
C GLY A 255 -17.89 7.17 -9.50
N ASN A 256 -16.58 6.91 -9.56
CA ASN A 256 -15.80 6.52 -8.37
C ASN A 256 -15.16 7.75 -7.72
N ALA A 257 -15.72 8.19 -6.60
CA ALA A 257 -15.26 9.39 -5.88
C ALA A 257 -13.79 9.32 -5.44
N GLU A 258 -13.31 8.15 -5.04
CA GLU A 258 -11.91 7.99 -4.61
C GLU A 258 -10.94 8.08 -5.79
N VAL A 259 -11.27 7.50 -6.95
CA VAL A 259 -10.47 7.68 -8.16
C VAL A 259 -10.43 9.16 -8.53
N GLN A 260 -11.60 9.83 -8.59
CA GLN A 260 -11.65 11.27 -8.91
C GLN A 260 -10.85 12.14 -7.94
N ARG A 261 -10.95 11.86 -6.64
CA ARG A 261 -10.18 12.59 -5.63
C ARG A 261 -8.68 12.50 -5.91
N TRP A 262 -8.17 11.29 -6.13
CA TRP A 262 -6.73 11.09 -6.26
C TRP A 262 -6.19 11.47 -7.64
N THR A 263 -6.95 11.31 -8.72
CA THR A 263 -6.54 11.81 -10.04
C THR A 263 -6.52 13.34 -10.07
N THR A 264 -7.52 14.01 -9.52
CA THR A 264 -7.52 15.49 -9.44
C THR A 264 -6.40 16.02 -8.54
N GLN A 265 -6.12 15.35 -7.43
CA GLN A 265 -4.97 15.67 -6.60
C GLN A 265 -3.63 15.45 -7.33
N ALA A 266 -3.51 14.38 -8.12
CA ALA A 266 -2.32 14.11 -8.93
C ALA A 266 -2.09 15.20 -9.98
N VAL A 267 -3.16 15.63 -10.68
CA VAL A 267 -3.12 16.77 -11.62
C VAL A 267 -2.63 18.03 -10.92
N ALA A 268 -3.19 18.37 -9.75
CA ALA A 268 -2.75 19.54 -8.98
C ALA A 268 -1.25 19.49 -8.63
N SER A 269 -0.77 18.33 -8.17
CA SER A 269 0.64 18.12 -7.82
C SER A 269 1.56 18.21 -9.04
N LEU A 270 1.13 17.73 -10.21
CA LEU A 270 1.90 17.82 -11.46
C LEU A 270 1.99 19.25 -12.01
N CYS A 271 0.94 20.06 -11.84
CA CYS A 271 0.89 21.45 -12.31
C CYS A 271 1.61 22.44 -11.40
N PHE A 272 1.72 22.14 -10.10
CA PHE A 272 2.29 23.03 -9.11
C PHE A 272 3.75 23.40 -9.45
N GLY A 273 3.98 24.69 -9.72
CA GLY A 273 5.31 25.20 -10.07
C GLY A 273 5.91 24.67 -11.39
N ASN A 274 5.14 24.00 -12.26
CA ASN A 274 5.67 23.41 -13.49
C ASN A 274 4.82 23.78 -14.74
N PRO A 275 5.17 24.88 -15.44
CA PRO A 275 4.40 25.34 -16.60
C PRO A 275 4.35 24.36 -17.77
N ALA A 276 5.44 23.61 -18.02
CA ALA A 276 5.46 22.61 -19.09
C ALA A 276 4.44 21.49 -18.84
N ASN A 277 4.34 21.03 -17.58
CA ASN A 277 3.35 20.04 -17.18
C ASN A 277 1.91 20.53 -17.32
N ARG A 278 1.65 21.83 -17.06
CA ARG A 278 0.32 22.43 -17.25
C ARG A 278 -0.09 22.35 -18.72
N THR A 279 0.80 22.74 -19.63
CA THR A 279 0.55 22.65 -21.07
C THR A 279 0.30 21.20 -21.48
N ALA A 280 1.15 20.25 -21.05
CA ALA A 280 0.98 18.84 -21.39
C ALA A 280 -0.35 18.25 -20.90
N LEU A 281 -0.79 18.59 -19.68
CA LEU A 281 -2.08 18.16 -19.15
C LEU A 281 -3.26 18.84 -19.86
N ALA A 282 -3.13 20.12 -20.21
CA ALA A 282 -4.15 20.84 -20.99
C ALA A 282 -4.31 20.22 -22.39
N ASP A 283 -3.20 19.94 -23.08
CA ASP A 283 -3.18 19.30 -24.39
C ASP A 283 -3.76 17.87 -24.34
N ALA A 284 -3.59 17.16 -23.21
CA ALA A 284 -4.22 15.87 -22.96
C ALA A 284 -5.74 15.95 -22.65
N GLY A 285 -6.32 17.15 -22.55
CA GLY A 285 -7.76 17.34 -22.33
C GLY A 285 -8.19 17.36 -20.85
N VAL A 286 -7.28 17.63 -19.90
CA VAL A 286 -7.59 17.58 -18.46
C VAL A 286 -8.71 18.55 -18.04
N CYS A 287 -8.84 19.69 -18.72
CA CYS A 287 -9.78 20.75 -18.37
C CYS A 287 -11.24 20.28 -18.40
N GLU A 288 -11.61 19.53 -19.44
CA GLU A 288 -12.99 19.05 -19.62
C GLU A 288 -13.34 18.01 -18.57
N VAL A 289 -12.43 17.07 -18.30
CA VAL A 289 -12.65 16.01 -17.31
C VAL A 289 -12.64 16.54 -15.88
N LEU A 290 -11.89 17.61 -15.57
CA LEU A 290 -11.96 18.29 -14.27
C LEU A 290 -13.34 18.90 -14.03
N VAL A 291 -13.87 19.64 -15.00
CA VAL A 291 -15.22 20.22 -14.91
C VAL A 291 -16.27 19.11 -14.79
N ALA A 292 -16.13 18.02 -15.53
CA ALA A 292 -17.01 16.87 -15.43
C ALA A 292 -16.97 16.24 -14.03
N ALA A 293 -15.78 16.04 -13.45
CA ALA A 293 -15.60 15.52 -12.10
C ALA A 293 -16.25 16.42 -11.05
N MET A 294 -16.06 17.75 -11.15
CA MET A 294 -16.70 18.72 -10.25
C MET A 294 -18.23 18.66 -10.33
N ARG A 295 -18.81 18.50 -11.53
CA ARG A 295 -20.26 18.37 -11.70
C ARG A 295 -20.79 17.04 -11.16
N ALA A 296 -20.13 15.93 -11.50
CA ALA A 296 -20.56 14.59 -11.11
C ALA A 296 -20.48 14.37 -9.59
N HIS A 297 -19.51 15.01 -8.92
CA HIS A 297 -19.27 14.87 -7.47
C HIS A 297 -19.52 16.15 -6.69
N ALA A 298 -20.53 16.95 -7.09
CA ALA A 298 -20.83 18.24 -6.46
C ALA A 298 -21.04 18.16 -4.92
N GLY A 299 -21.55 17.02 -4.42
CA GLY A 299 -21.75 16.77 -2.99
C GLY A 299 -20.53 16.22 -2.24
N ASN A 300 -19.42 15.89 -2.93
CA ASN A 300 -18.22 15.34 -2.29
C ASN A 300 -17.17 16.45 -2.08
N ALA A 301 -17.07 16.93 -0.84
CA ALA A 301 -16.17 18.03 -0.48
C ALA A 301 -14.69 17.76 -0.80
N GLU A 302 -14.23 16.51 -0.67
CA GLU A 302 -12.83 16.17 -0.93
C GLU A 302 -12.50 16.21 -2.43
N VAL A 303 -13.41 15.70 -3.29
CA VAL A 303 -13.27 15.82 -4.75
C VAL A 303 -13.30 17.29 -5.18
N GLN A 304 -14.22 18.09 -4.63
CA GLN A 304 -14.28 19.52 -4.94
C GLN A 304 -13.02 20.27 -4.54
N LEU A 305 -12.46 19.98 -3.36
CA LEU A 305 -11.24 20.60 -2.88
C LEU A 305 -10.05 20.31 -3.82
N CYS A 306 -9.84 19.03 -4.16
CA CYS A 306 -8.75 18.62 -5.04
C CYS A 306 -8.93 19.16 -6.46
N ALA A 307 -10.15 19.10 -7.01
CA ALA A 307 -10.44 19.62 -8.35
C ALA A 307 -10.29 21.15 -8.43
N ALA A 308 -10.75 21.90 -7.44
CA ALA A 308 -10.56 23.35 -7.38
C ALA A 308 -9.08 23.72 -7.28
N GLY A 309 -8.30 22.95 -6.50
CA GLY A 309 -6.84 23.10 -6.44
C GLY A 309 -6.17 22.85 -7.79
N ALA A 310 -6.57 21.79 -8.50
CA ALA A 310 -6.06 21.50 -9.84
C ALA A 310 -6.37 22.62 -10.84
N VAL A 311 -7.61 23.12 -10.86
CA VAL A 311 -8.03 24.25 -11.71
C VAL A 311 -7.26 25.52 -11.38
N ALA A 312 -6.93 25.77 -10.11
CA ALA A 312 -6.16 26.95 -9.72
C ALA A 312 -4.69 26.90 -10.18
N TYR A 313 -4.16 25.72 -10.46
CA TYR A 313 -2.77 25.53 -10.91
C TYR A 313 -2.59 25.36 -12.41
N LEU A 314 -3.66 25.05 -13.16
CA LEU A 314 -3.67 25.05 -14.62
C LEU A 314 -3.56 26.48 -15.16
#